data_AF-A0A059LMN9-F1
#
_entry.id   AF-A0A059LMN9-F1
#
_cell.length_a   1.000
_cell.length_b   1.000
_cell.length_c   1.000
_cell.angle_alpha   90.00
_cell.angle_beta   90.00
_cell.angle_gamma   90.00
#
_symmetry.space_group_name_H-M   'P 1'
#
loop_
_entity.id
_entity.type
_entity.pdbx_description
1 polymer ?
#
loop_
_entity_poly.entity_id
_entity_poly.type
_entity_poly.pdbx_seq_one_letter_code
_entity_poly.pdbx_strand_id
1 'polypeptide(L)'
;MDVQSLLPGGSVPGCVRQCPGGVGRNIAAALGTLIGWSPDPLPAPRLVSLVGNDAAGDTLVRSCASAGVAADLVRVVPLARSPTVAVVLDGAGDVAVSVADVGLMESAEALTWIRAPAVARALSQASWVVLDANLSAEAIAAAAAAAKHAGRPVWLEPVSEPKALRCLASLPLAACVSPNRAELRAMAQALGCGAAGPE
;
A
#
# COMPACT_ATOMS: atom_id res chain seq x y z
N MET A 1 18.18 -12.84 -26.31
CA MET A 1 17.72 -11.64 -27.03
C MET A 1 18.67 -10.53 -26.66
N ASP A 2 19.43 -9.99 -27.61
CA ASP A 2 20.30 -8.84 -27.34
C ASP A 2 19.43 -7.69 -26.84
N VAL A 3 19.70 -7.23 -25.61
CA VAL A 3 18.91 -6.15 -25.04
C VAL A 3 19.38 -4.86 -25.69
N GLN A 4 18.60 -4.39 -26.66
CA GLN A 4 18.87 -3.12 -27.34
C GLN A 4 18.79 -1.97 -26.32
N SER A 5 19.71 -1.01 -26.45
CA SER A 5 19.65 0.25 -25.71
C SER A 5 18.29 0.93 -25.94
N LEU A 6 17.73 1.51 -24.89
CA LEU A 6 16.48 2.27 -24.98
C LEU A 6 16.59 3.35 -26.07
N LEU A 7 15.54 3.49 -26.88
CA LEU A 7 15.45 4.48 -27.95
C LEU A 7 14.45 5.57 -27.56
N PRO A 8 14.89 6.76 -27.12
CA PRO A 8 14.00 7.87 -26.80
C PRO A 8 13.10 8.24 -27.99
N GLY A 9 11.78 8.31 -27.76
CA GLY A 9 10.78 8.62 -28.79
C GLY A 9 10.50 7.48 -29.79
N GLY A 10 11.14 6.33 -29.64
CA GLY A 10 10.92 5.16 -30.49
C GLY A 10 10.29 3.97 -29.75
N SER A 11 10.09 2.88 -30.48
CA SER A 11 9.69 1.58 -29.94
C SER A 11 10.81 0.57 -30.16
N VAL A 12 11.10 -0.24 -29.14
CA VAL A 12 12.10 -1.31 -29.20
C VAL A 12 11.45 -2.65 -28.84
N PRO A 13 11.87 -3.78 -29.45
CA PRO A 13 11.41 -5.10 -29.03
C PRO A 13 11.75 -5.37 -27.56
N GLY A 14 10.82 -6.03 -26.83
CA GLY A 14 11.00 -6.33 -25.42
C GLY A 14 9.91 -7.25 -24.86
N CYS A 15 9.97 -7.51 -23.56
CA CYS A 15 8.94 -8.25 -22.84
C CYS A 15 8.15 -7.31 -21.93
N VAL A 16 6.83 -7.42 -21.97
CA VAL A 16 5.94 -6.69 -21.04
C VAL A 16 5.35 -7.72 -20.07
N ARG A 17 5.49 -7.44 -18.77
CA ARG A 17 4.87 -8.23 -17.70
C ARG A 17 4.01 -7.31 -16.86
N GLN A 18 2.84 -7.80 -16.50
CA GLN A 18 1.95 -7.15 -15.54
C GLN A 18 1.87 -8.02 -14.30
N CYS A 19 1.99 -7.40 -13.14
CA CYS A 19 1.87 -8.07 -11.86
C CYS A 19 0.95 -7.26 -10.92
N PRO A 20 0.03 -7.92 -10.18
CA PRO A 20 -0.72 -7.26 -9.13
C PRO A 20 0.24 -6.77 -8.04
N GLY A 21 0.19 -5.47 -7.74
CA GLY A 21 1.05 -4.82 -6.75
C GLY A 21 0.25 -4.07 -5.67
N GLY A 22 0.92 -3.10 -5.04
CA GLY A 22 0.39 -2.32 -3.92
C GLY A 22 0.79 -2.91 -2.57
N VAL A 23 1.33 -2.08 -1.68
CA VAL A 23 1.91 -2.54 -0.41
C VAL A 23 0.88 -3.22 0.48
N GLY A 24 -0.25 -2.58 0.76
CA GLY A 24 -1.35 -3.18 1.51
C GLY A 24 -1.89 -4.47 0.89
N ARG A 25 -2.02 -4.53 -0.44
CA ARG A 25 -2.45 -5.75 -1.15
C ARG A 25 -1.42 -6.87 -1.01
N ASN A 26 -0.13 -6.57 -1.11
CA ASN A 26 0.94 -7.56 -1.00
C ASN A 26 1.04 -8.12 0.42
N ILE A 27 0.90 -7.28 1.45
CA ILE A 27 0.83 -7.72 2.84
C ILE A 27 -0.38 -8.64 3.04
N ALA A 28 -1.56 -8.24 2.56
CA ALA A 28 -2.77 -9.07 2.65
C ALA A 28 -2.61 -10.40 1.91
N ALA A 29 -2.04 -10.40 0.70
CA ALA A 29 -1.82 -11.60 -0.09
C ALA A 29 -0.82 -12.56 0.57
N ALA A 30 0.26 -12.04 1.16
CA ALA A 30 1.22 -12.84 1.91
C ALA A 30 0.54 -13.50 3.14
N LEU A 31 -0.24 -12.73 3.91
CA LEU A 31 -1.01 -13.26 5.03
C LEU A 31 -2.03 -14.31 4.60
N GLY A 32 -2.77 -14.08 3.51
CA GLY A 32 -3.75 -15.02 3.01
C GLY A 32 -3.13 -16.34 2.54
N THR A 33 -1.94 -16.27 1.92
CA THR A 33 -1.15 -17.45 1.56
C THR A 33 -0.72 -18.23 2.80
N LEU A 34 -0.16 -17.56 3.80
CA LEU A 34 0.28 -18.20 5.05
C LEU A 34 -0.89 -18.84 5.81
N ILE A 35 -2.03 -18.14 5.87
CA ILE A 35 -3.27 -18.66 6.47
C ILE A 35 -3.78 -19.88 5.70
N GLY A 36 -3.71 -19.88 4.36
CA GLY A 36 -4.09 -21.03 3.54
C GLY A 36 -3.21 -22.26 3.73
N TRP A 37 -1.98 -22.09 4.24
CA TRP A 37 -1.08 -23.19 4.63
C TRP A 37 -1.28 -23.65 6.08
N SER A 38 -2.01 -22.88 6.88
CA SER A 38 -2.30 -23.21 8.28
C SER A 38 -3.32 -24.34 8.37
N PRO A 39 -3.12 -25.33 9.27
CA PRO A 39 -4.16 -26.31 9.57
C PRO A 39 -5.29 -25.72 10.41
N ASP A 40 -5.04 -24.62 11.12
CA ASP A 40 -6.03 -23.95 11.97
C ASP A 40 -6.98 -23.06 11.14
N PRO A 41 -8.29 -23.02 11.46
CA PRO A 41 -9.26 -22.19 10.76
C PRO A 41 -9.09 -20.72 11.16
N LEU A 42 -8.19 -20.01 10.46
CA LEU A 42 -7.96 -18.58 10.66
C LEU A 42 -8.83 -17.77 9.68
N PRO A 43 -9.35 -16.60 10.11
CA PRO A 43 -10.12 -15.74 9.22
C PRO A 43 -9.23 -15.16 8.12
N ALA A 44 -9.78 -15.05 6.90
CA ALA A 44 -9.10 -14.41 5.79
C ALA A 44 -8.73 -12.94 6.11
N PRO A 45 -7.55 -12.46 5.69
CA PRO A 45 -7.22 -11.05 5.78
C PRO A 45 -8.21 -10.26 4.91
N ARG A 46 -8.68 -9.13 5.43
CA ARG A 46 -9.55 -8.20 4.71
C ARG A 46 -8.75 -7.02 4.17
N LEU A 47 -8.92 -6.72 2.89
CA LEU A 47 -8.34 -5.54 2.25
C LEU A 47 -9.36 -4.42 2.16
N VAL A 48 -9.07 -3.29 2.80
CA VAL A 48 -9.79 -2.02 2.60
C VAL A 48 -9.00 -1.21 1.58
N SER A 49 -9.57 -0.99 0.39
CA SER A 49 -8.88 -0.28 -0.69
C SER A 49 -9.88 0.32 -1.69
N LEU A 50 -9.36 1.04 -2.70
CA LEU A 50 -10.11 1.51 -3.85
C LEU A 50 -9.49 0.96 -5.15
N VAL A 51 -10.33 0.77 -6.15
CA VAL A 51 -9.92 0.53 -7.54
C VAL A 51 -10.77 1.36 -8.49
N GLY A 52 -10.27 1.62 -9.69
CA GLY A 52 -11.06 2.16 -10.78
C GLY A 52 -12.01 1.10 -11.35
N ASN A 53 -13.00 1.55 -12.13
CA ASN A 53 -13.84 0.65 -12.93
C ASN A 53 -13.13 0.34 -14.26
N ASP A 54 -12.02 -0.37 -14.19
CA ASP A 54 -11.17 -0.70 -15.34
C ASP A 54 -10.55 -2.10 -15.22
N ALA A 55 -9.89 -2.56 -16.30
CA ALA A 55 -9.30 -3.89 -16.37
C ALA A 55 -8.20 -4.14 -15.33
N ALA A 56 -7.49 -3.08 -14.91
CA ALA A 56 -6.49 -3.16 -13.85
C ALA A 56 -7.17 -3.41 -12.49
N GLY A 57 -8.27 -2.72 -12.21
CA GLY A 57 -9.08 -2.90 -11.01
C GLY A 57 -9.65 -4.31 -10.91
N ASP A 58 -10.22 -4.81 -11.99
CA ASP A 58 -10.68 -6.19 -12.13
C ASP A 58 -9.57 -7.20 -11.81
N THR A 59 -8.37 -6.94 -12.33
CA THR A 59 -7.20 -7.81 -12.10
C THR A 59 -6.76 -7.78 -10.64
N LEU A 60 -6.74 -6.61 -10.00
CA LEU A 60 -6.41 -6.47 -8.58
C LEU A 60 -7.42 -7.20 -7.69
N VAL A 61 -8.72 -7.06 -7.95
CA VAL A 61 -9.78 -7.76 -7.18
C VAL A 61 -9.68 -9.26 -7.34
N ARG A 62 -9.54 -9.79 -8.57
CA ARG A 62 -9.32 -11.23 -8.80
C ARG A 62 -8.06 -11.75 -8.10
N SER A 63 -6.99 -10.96 -8.12
CA SER A 63 -5.73 -11.33 -7.48
C SER A 63 -5.86 -11.48 -5.96
N CYS A 64 -6.78 -10.75 -5.32
CA CYS A 64 -7.06 -10.89 -3.89
C CYS A 64 -7.71 -12.24 -3.60
N ALA A 65 -8.74 -12.61 -4.38
CA ALA A 65 -9.42 -13.89 -4.24
C ALA A 65 -8.44 -15.07 -4.41
N SER A 66 -7.56 -15.02 -5.41
CA SER A 66 -6.54 -16.06 -5.63
C SER A 66 -5.53 -16.21 -4.49
N ALA A 67 -5.36 -15.17 -3.67
CA ALA A 67 -4.44 -15.16 -2.54
C ALA A 67 -5.14 -15.37 -1.18
N GLY A 68 -6.42 -15.77 -1.17
CA GLY A 68 -7.18 -15.98 0.06
C GLY A 68 -7.52 -14.67 0.81
N VAL A 69 -7.54 -13.53 0.11
CA VAL A 69 -7.86 -12.22 0.69
C VAL A 69 -9.32 -11.88 0.46
N ALA A 70 -10.03 -11.50 1.52
CA ALA A 70 -11.38 -10.97 1.44
C ALA A 70 -11.34 -9.53 0.90
N ALA A 71 -11.93 -9.33 -0.28
CA ALA A 71 -11.95 -8.07 -1.02
C ALA A 71 -13.32 -7.38 -1.00
N ASP A 72 -14.20 -7.74 -0.06
CA ASP A 72 -15.54 -7.15 0.12
C ASP A 72 -15.48 -5.64 0.46
N LEU A 73 -14.33 -5.16 0.94
CA LEU A 73 -14.07 -3.75 1.23
C LEU A 73 -13.15 -3.07 0.22
N VAL A 74 -12.93 -3.68 -0.95
CA VAL A 74 -12.31 -3.01 -2.10
C VAL A 74 -13.40 -2.32 -2.89
N ARG A 75 -13.49 -0.98 -2.78
CA ARG A 75 -14.53 -0.20 -3.44
C ARG A 75 -14.11 0.16 -4.87
N VAL A 76 -14.98 -0.14 -5.82
CA VAL A 76 -14.87 0.36 -7.19
C VAL A 76 -15.35 1.81 -7.22
N VAL A 77 -14.49 2.72 -7.67
CA VAL A 77 -14.80 4.14 -7.81
C VAL A 77 -15.12 4.43 -9.28
N PRO A 78 -16.36 4.85 -9.62
CA PRO A 78 -16.71 5.19 -10.99
C PRO A 78 -15.80 6.26 -11.57
N LEU A 79 -15.41 6.12 -12.84
CA LEU A 79 -14.57 7.05 -13.59
C LEU A 79 -13.14 7.26 -13.07
N ALA A 80 -12.75 6.64 -11.95
CA ALA A 80 -11.37 6.61 -11.49
C ALA A 80 -10.55 5.57 -12.27
N ARG A 81 -9.23 5.81 -12.36
CA ARG A 81 -8.26 4.83 -12.83
C ARG A 81 -7.69 4.05 -11.65
N SER A 82 -7.51 2.75 -11.81
CA SER A 82 -6.86 1.92 -10.80
C SER A 82 -5.39 2.31 -10.62
N PRO A 83 -4.90 2.37 -9.37
CA PRO A 83 -3.49 2.67 -9.10
C PRO A 83 -2.55 1.78 -9.90
N THR A 84 -1.69 2.40 -10.72
CA THR A 84 -0.80 1.70 -11.64
C THR A 84 0.59 2.30 -11.58
N VAL A 85 1.62 1.44 -11.52
CA VAL A 85 3.01 1.84 -11.69
C VAL A 85 3.56 1.15 -12.93
N ALA A 86 3.97 1.95 -13.92
CA ALA A 86 4.61 1.48 -15.13
C ALA A 86 6.12 1.73 -15.01
N VAL A 87 6.91 0.67 -15.15
CA VAL A 87 8.38 0.71 -15.06
C VAL A 87 8.97 0.20 -16.36
N VAL A 88 9.90 0.97 -16.92
CA VAL A 88 10.74 0.55 -18.05
C VAL A 88 12.14 0.28 -17.51
N LEU A 89 12.63 -0.93 -17.77
CA LEU A 89 13.98 -1.34 -17.41
C LEU A 89 14.91 -1.20 -18.62
N ASP A 90 16.18 -0.91 -18.37
CA ASP A 90 17.22 -0.90 -19.41
C ASP A 90 17.82 -2.30 -19.65
N GLY A 91 18.90 -2.35 -20.45
CA GLY A 91 19.58 -3.59 -20.77
C GLY A 91 20.34 -4.26 -19.62
N ALA A 92 20.63 -3.53 -18.56
CA ALA A 92 21.20 -4.07 -17.33
C ALA A 92 20.12 -4.59 -16.36
N GLY A 93 18.85 -4.26 -16.62
CA GLY A 93 17.73 -4.53 -15.72
C GLY A 93 17.49 -3.42 -14.70
N ASP A 94 18.20 -2.30 -14.82
CA ASP A 94 18.03 -1.13 -13.97
C ASP A 94 16.80 -0.32 -14.41
N VAL A 95 16.20 0.42 -13.48
CA VAL A 95 15.04 1.27 -13.78
C VAL A 95 15.48 2.49 -14.60
N ALA A 96 15.05 2.55 -15.85
CA ALA A 96 15.31 3.69 -16.73
C ALA A 96 14.27 4.81 -16.56
N VAL A 97 12.99 4.45 -16.51
CA VAL A 97 11.90 5.39 -16.24
C VAL A 97 10.76 4.69 -15.53
N SER A 98 10.08 5.41 -14.63
CA SER A 98 8.90 4.93 -13.92
C SER A 98 7.84 6.01 -13.86
N VAL A 99 6.58 5.61 -14.05
CA VAL A 99 5.40 6.46 -13.89
C VAL A 99 4.49 5.81 -12.86
N ALA A 100 4.20 6.53 -11.79
CA ALA A 100 3.28 6.09 -10.74
C ALA A 100 1.99 6.91 -10.77
N ASP A 101 0.92 6.33 -11.32
CA ASP A 101 -0.44 6.86 -11.24
C ASP A 101 -1.14 6.22 -10.05
N VAL A 102 -0.87 6.75 -8.85
CA VAL A 102 -1.36 6.18 -7.57
C VAL A 102 -2.26 7.16 -6.81
N GLY A 103 -2.69 8.24 -7.47
CA GLY A 103 -3.41 9.35 -6.85
C GLY A 103 -4.75 8.97 -6.21
N LEU A 104 -5.39 7.88 -6.66
CA LEU A 104 -6.64 7.38 -6.07
C LEU A 104 -6.48 7.01 -4.58
N MET A 105 -5.30 6.54 -4.16
CA MET A 105 -5.06 6.20 -2.75
C MET A 105 -4.90 7.44 -1.86
N GLU A 106 -4.55 8.57 -2.47
CA GLU A 106 -4.28 9.84 -1.79
C GLU A 106 -5.49 10.79 -1.83
N SER A 107 -6.59 10.36 -2.47
CA SER A 107 -7.73 11.20 -2.78
C SER A 107 -8.74 11.34 -1.63
N ALA A 108 -9.66 12.29 -1.78
CA ALA A 108 -10.77 12.47 -0.84
C ALA A 108 -11.71 11.25 -0.79
N GLU A 109 -11.83 10.51 -1.90
CA GLU A 109 -12.57 9.25 -1.96
C GLU A 109 -11.96 8.20 -1.04
N ALA A 110 -10.62 8.10 -0.96
CA ALA A 110 -9.94 7.15 -0.06
C ALA A 110 -10.24 7.47 1.41
N LEU A 111 -10.11 8.75 1.78
CA LEU A 111 -10.44 9.22 3.12
C LEU A 111 -11.92 8.98 3.46
N THR A 112 -12.82 9.28 2.53
CA THR A 112 -14.26 9.06 2.69
C THR A 112 -14.57 7.57 2.89
N TRP A 113 -13.89 6.70 2.14
CA TRP A 113 -14.08 5.26 2.27
C TRP A 113 -13.58 4.73 3.61
N ILE A 114 -12.42 5.19 4.07
CA ILE A 114 -11.87 4.84 5.40
C ILE A 114 -12.83 5.20 6.54
N ARG A 115 -13.54 6.33 6.42
CA ARG A 115 -14.52 6.78 7.40
C ARG A 115 -15.88 6.06 7.30
N ALA A 116 -16.07 5.15 6.33
CA ALA A 116 -17.35 4.50 6.14
C ALA A 116 -17.70 3.53 7.30
N PRO A 117 -18.98 3.39 7.66
CA PRO A 117 -19.42 2.50 8.75
C PRO A 117 -18.99 1.04 8.58
N ALA A 118 -18.95 0.54 7.34
CA ALA A 118 -18.50 -0.82 7.03
C ALA A 118 -17.01 -1.01 7.38
N VAL A 119 -16.17 -0.01 7.09
CA VAL A 119 -14.75 -0.02 7.44
C VAL A 119 -14.58 0.09 8.95
N ALA A 120 -15.30 0.99 9.62
CA ALA A 120 -15.27 1.09 11.08
C ALA A 120 -15.63 -0.24 11.78
N ARG A 121 -16.63 -0.96 11.26
CA ARG A 121 -16.99 -2.31 11.75
C ARG A 121 -15.88 -3.34 11.50
N ALA A 122 -15.24 -3.31 10.33
CA ALA A 122 -14.15 -4.22 10.02
C ALA A 122 -12.92 -3.97 10.90
N LEU A 123 -12.58 -2.70 11.13
CA LEU A 123 -11.50 -2.30 12.03
C LEU A 123 -11.76 -2.83 13.45
N SER A 124 -12.96 -2.66 14.00
CA SER A 124 -13.25 -3.10 15.39
C SER A 124 -13.18 -4.62 15.59
N GLN A 125 -13.33 -5.39 14.52
CA GLN A 125 -13.24 -6.86 14.53
C GLN A 125 -11.83 -7.38 14.20
N ALA A 126 -10.90 -6.51 13.79
CA ALA A 126 -9.58 -6.92 13.36
C ALA A 126 -8.71 -7.36 14.55
N SER A 127 -7.85 -8.35 14.34
CA SER A 127 -6.78 -8.68 15.30
C SER A 127 -5.64 -7.64 15.23
N TRP A 128 -5.38 -7.12 14.03
CA TRP A 128 -4.39 -6.10 13.73
C TRP A 128 -4.89 -5.22 12.59
N VAL A 129 -4.52 -3.94 12.62
CA VAL A 129 -4.80 -2.98 11.54
C VAL A 129 -3.48 -2.53 10.93
N VAL A 130 -3.24 -2.88 9.67
CA VAL A 130 -2.06 -2.42 8.93
C VAL A 130 -2.44 -1.24 8.05
N LEU A 131 -1.73 -0.13 8.17
CA LEU A 131 -1.94 1.09 7.39
C LEU A 131 -0.66 1.42 6.63
N ASP A 132 -0.73 1.39 5.30
CA ASP A 132 0.41 1.79 4.47
C ASP A 132 0.38 3.30 4.15
N ALA A 133 1.55 3.86 3.87
CA ALA A 133 1.70 5.27 3.57
C ALA A 133 1.36 5.66 2.11
N ASN A 134 0.74 4.76 1.32
CA ASN A 134 0.06 5.19 0.08
C ASN A 134 -1.18 6.01 0.38
N LEU A 135 -1.76 5.86 1.58
CA LEU A 135 -2.80 6.73 2.09
C LEU A 135 -2.25 8.13 2.41
N SER A 136 -3.14 9.13 2.37
CA SER A 136 -2.81 10.47 2.89
C SER A 136 -2.60 10.44 4.42
N ALA A 137 -1.86 11.40 4.96
CA ALA A 137 -1.64 11.49 6.41
C ALA A 137 -2.97 11.60 7.19
N GLU A 138 -3.97 12.29 6.63
CA GLU A 138 -5.31 12.39 7.22
C GLU A 138 -6.04 11.03 7.24
N ALA A 139 -5.95 10.28 6.13
CA ALA A 139 -6.52 8.94 6.04
C ALA A 139 -5.89 7.96 7.03
N ILE A 140 -4.56 8.00 7.17
CA ILE A 140 -3.82 7.21 8.17
C ILE A 140 -4.29 7.58 9.58
N ALA A 141 -4.33 8.88 9.92
CA ALA A 141 -4.74 9.34 11.23
C ALA A 141 -6.19 8.94 11.57
N ALA A 142 -7.11 9.04 10.60
CA ALA A 142 -8.50 8.65 10.79
C ALA A 142 -8.64 7.14 11.07
N ALA A 143 -7.97 6.30 10.29
CA ALA A 143 -7.99 4.84 10.47
C ALA A 143 -7.30 4.43 11.78
N ALA A 144 -6.15 5.02 12.09
CA ALA A 144 -5.40 4.74 13.31
C ALA A 144 -6.20 5.12 14.57
N ALA A 145 -6.85 6.29 14.56
CA ALA A 145 -7.72 6.72 15.66
C ALA A 145 -8.92 5.78 15.84
N ALA A 146 -9.57 5.37 14.75
CA ALA A 146 -10.69 4.43 14.80
C ALA A 146 -10.26 3.04 15.34
N ALA A 147 -9.12 2.53 14.88
CA ALA A 147 -8.54 1.28 15.37
C ALA A 147 -8.18 1.36 16.86
N LYS A 148 -7.54 2.45 17.29
CA LYS A 148 -7.19 2.70 18.69
C LYS A 148 -8.43 2.79 19.59
N HIS A 149 -9.47 3.48 19.14
CA HIS A 149 -10.74 3.58 19.85
C HIS A 149 -11.40 2.21 20.05
N ALA A 150 -11.27 1.31 19.07
CA ALA A 150 -11.74 -0.07 19.17
C ALA A 150 -10.77 -1.02 19.93
N GLY A 151 -9.67 -0.50 20.47
CA GLY A 151 -8.66 -1.29 21.20
C GLY A 151 -7.85 -2.23 20.31
N ARG A 152 -7.66 -1.89 19.03
CA ARG A 152 -6.93 -2.71 18.05
C ARG A 152 -5.51 -2.19 17.85
N PRO A 153 -4.48 -3.06 17.80
CA PRO A 153 -3.12 -2.64 17.54
C PRO A 153 -2.95 -2.20 16.08
N VAL A 154 -2.22 -1.10 15.88
CA VAL A 154 -1.97 -0.50 14.58
C VAL A 154 -0.51 -0.73 14.18
N TRP A 155 -0.31 -1.19 12.94
CA TRP A 155 0.99 -1.29 12.29
C TRP A 155 1.05 -0.27 11.15
N LEU A 156 2.01 0.65 11.21
CA LEU A 156 2.29 1.59 10.13
C LEU A 156 3.38 1.04 9.18
N GLU A 157 3.10 1.04 7.88
CA GLU A 157 4.02 0.63 6.81
C GLU A 157 4.43 1.86 5.97
N PRO A 158 5.69 2.34 6.08
CA PRO A 158 6.11 3.63 5.50
C PRO A 158 6.21 3.71 3.98
N VAL A 159 6.28 2.59 3.24
CA VAL A 159 6.29 2.48 1.76
C VAL A 159 7.51 3.06 1.04
N SER A 160 7.90 4.30 1.32
CA SER A 160 9.05 4.99 0.72
C SER A 160 9.46 6.20 1.55
N GLU A 161 10.68 6.72 1.36
CA GLU A 161 11.19 7.86 2.14
C GLU A 161 10.25 9.08 2.15
N PRO A 162 9.69 9.55 1.01
CA PRO A 162 8.77 10.69 1.04
C PRO A 162 7.42 10.36 1.71
N LYS A 163 6.94 9.13 1.56
CA LYS A 163 5.64 8.69 2.10
C LYS A 163 5.71 8.39 3.59
N ALA A 164 6.86 7.97 4.10
CA ALA A 164 7.12 7.69 5.51
C ALA A 164 6.76 8.87 6.43
N LEU A 165 6.90 10.11 5.93
CA LEU A 165 6.54 11.32 6.67
C LEU A 165 5.05 11.40 7.00
N ARG A 166 4.19 10.73 6.22
CA ARG A 166 2.73 10.68 6.45
C ARG A 166 2.37 9.91 7.72
N CYS A 167 3.26 9.02 8.17
CA CYS A 167 3.06 8.21 9.38
C CYS A 167 3.32 9.00 10.68
N LEU A 168 4.05 10.11 10.63
CA LEU A 168 4.63 10.77 11.82
C LEU A 168 3.58 11.17 12.86
N ALA A 169 2.50 11.83 12.43
CA ALA A 169 1.41 12.24 13.31
C ALA A 169 0.66 11.06 13.95
N SER A 170 0.75 9.87 13.37
CA SER A 170 0.09 8.65 13.83
C SER A 170 1.02 7.72 14.62
N LEU A 171 2.32 8.04 14.76
CA LEU A 171 3.26 7.23 15.54
C LEU A 171 2.79 6.98 16.98
N PRO A 172 2.24 7.96 17.73
CA PRO A 172 1.72 7.70 19.07
C PRO A 172 0.52 6.74 19.14
N LEU A 173 -0.15 6.52 18.00
CA LEU A 173 -1.28 5.60 17.88
C LEU A 173 -0.85 4.19 17.45
N ALA A 174 0.38 4.05 16.94
CA ALA A 174 0.91 2.80 16.41
C ALA A 174 1.42 1.88 17.53
N ALA A 175 1.16 0.58 17.38
CA ALA A 175 1.83 -0.47 18.14
C ALA A 175 3.22 -0.78 17.55
N CYS A 176 3.38 -0.69 16.24
CA CYS A 176 4.67 -0.83 15.56
C CYS A 176 4.72 -0.08 14.22
N VAL A 177 5.93 0.11 13.71
CA VAL A 177 6.24 0.67 12.39
C VAL A 177 7.38 -0.13 11.76
N SER A 178 7.38 -0.30 10.45
CA SER A 178 8.32 -1.16 9.70
C SER A 178 9.16 -0.42 8.65
N PRO A 179 9.86 0.67 9.01
CA PRO A 179 10.69 1.38 8.05
C PRO A 179 11.93 0.56 7.68
N ASN A 180 12.34 0.64 6.42
CA ASN A 180 13.73 0.32 6.07
C ASN A 180 14.68 1.43 6.56
N ARG A 181 15.99 1.25 6.34
CA ARG A 181 17.03 2.19 6.80
C ARG A 181 16.84 3.61 6.27
N ALA A 182 16.41 3.76 5.01
CA ALA A 182 16.28 5.07 4.37
C ALA A 182 15.03 5.79 4.90
N GLU A 183 13.89 5.08 4.95
CA GLU A 183 12.65 5.58 5.53
C GLU A 183 12.82 5.99 7.00
N LEU A 184 13.51 5.17 7.81
CA LEU A 184 13.76 5.48 9.21
C LEU A 184 14.57 6.77 9.38
N ARG A 185 15.58 6.98 8.54
CA ARG A 185 16.36 8.23 8.54
C ARG A 185 15.50 9.42 8.17
N ALA A 186 14.69 9.32 7.12
CA ALA A 186 13.78 10.38 6.70
C ALA A 186 12.79 10.75 7.83
N MET A 187 12.22 9.74 8.50
CA MET A 187 11.34 9.92 9.65
C MET A 187 12.06 10.59 10.84
N ALA A 188 13.25 10.11 11.20
CA ALA A 188 14.03 10.65 12.31
C ALA A 188 14.46 12.10 12.07
N GLN A 189 14.88 12.43 10.85
CA GLN A 189 15.22 13.80 10.45
C GLN A 189 14.01 14.72 10.56
N ALA A 190 12.85 14.30 10.08
CA ALA A 190 11.62 15.09 10.15
C ALA A 190 11.12 15.32 11.59
N LEU A 191 11.40 14.40 12.52
CA LEU A 191 11.11 14.55 13.95
C LEU A 191 12.14 15.43 14.70
N GLY A 192 13.19 15.90 14.02
CA GLY A 192 14.25 16.68 14.64
C GLY A 192 15.25 15.84 15.45
N CYS A 193 15.27 14.52 15.29
CA CYS A 193 16.25 13.62 15.93
C CYS A 193 17.66 13.70 15.30
N GLY A 194 17.99 14.80 14.60
CA GLY A 194 19.16 14.94 13.74
C GLY A 194 20.13 16.09 14.08
N ALA A 195 20.04 16.69 15.27
CA ALA A 195 21.00 17.69 15.74
C ALA A 195 21.43 17.46 17.20
N ALA A 196 22.10 16.35 17.45
CA ALA A 196 22.95 16.09 18.62
C ALA A 196 23.87 14.91 18.24
N GLY A 197 24.97 15.09 17.52
CA GLY A 197 26.28 15.62 17.93
C GLY A 197 27.35 14.92 17.06
N PRO A 198 28.61 15.40 17.01
CA PRO A 198 29.64 14.83 16.14
C PRO A 198 30.31 13.60 16.78
N GLU A 199 30.63 12.60 15.96
CA GLU A 199 31.76 11.68 16.18
C GLU A 199 32.68 11.72 14.97
#